data_AF-A0A932N1S8-F1
#
_entry.id   AF-A0A932N1S8-F1
#
_cell.length_a   1.000
_cell.length_b   1.000
_cell.length_c   1.000
_cell.angle_alpha   90.00
_cell.angle_beta   90.00
_cell.angle_gamma   90.00
#
_symmetry.space_group_name_H-M   'P 1'
#
loop_
_entity.id
_entity.type
_entity.pdbx_description
1 polymer ?
#
loop_
_entity_poly.entity_id
_entity_poly.type
_entity_poly.pdbx_seq_one_letter_code
_entity_poly.pdbx_strand_id
1 'polypeptide(L)' 'MFLAKNKTLLEAFKRGERSALEEVYRHYAPGVTSFLRKGFTFRSGKGQFFVKGILDPSDLKSAVQEVFRRAFEA' A
#
# COMPACT_ATOMS: atom_id res chain seq x y z
N MET A 1 3.81 -12.53 5.37
CA MET A 1 3.74 -11.41 6.34
C MET A 1 5.13 -10.89 6.62
N PHE A 2 5.50 -9.75 6.03
CA PHE A 2 6.82 -9.12 6.25
C PHE A 2 6.89 -8.51 7.66
N LEU A 3 5.94 -7.62 7.98
CA LEU A 3 5.84 -7.00 9.31
C LEU A 3 5.58 -8.00 10.44
N ALA A 4 4.66 -8.95 10.27
CA ALA A 4 4.35 -9.91 11.35
C ALA A 4 5.51 -10.88 11.67
N LYS A 5 6.49 -11.02 10.77
CA LYS A 5 7.69 -11.85 10.99
C LYS A 5 8.84 -11.07 11.64
N ASN A 6 8.76 -9.74 11.71
CA ASN A 6 9.79 -8.89 12.28
C ASN A 6 9.18 -7.95 13.33
N LYS A 7 9.16 -8.40 14.59
CA LYS A 7 8.58 -7.65 15.71
C LYS A 7 9.27 -6.31 15.92
N THR A 8 10.59 -6.25 15.75
CA THR A 8 11.36 -5.00 15.88
C THR A 8 10.93 -3.96 14.85
N LEU A 9 10.83 -4.37 13.58
CA LEU A 9 10.35 -3.48 12.51
C LEU A 9 8.90 -3.04 12.75
N LEU A 10 8.03 -3.95 13.20
CA LEU A 10 6.65 -3.62 13.52
C LEU A 10 6.54 -2.55 14.61
N GLU A 11 7.31 -2.68 15.69
CA GLU A 11 7.29 -1.70 16.77
C GLU A 11 7.89 -0.35 16.35
N ALA A 12 8.96 -0.36 15.54
CA ALA A 12 9.52 0.87 14.97
C ALA A 12 8.55 1.56 13.98
N PHE A 13 7.85 0.77 13.16
CA PHE A 13 6.81 1.24 12.25
C PHE A 13 5.67 1.91 13.01
N LYS A 14 5.15 1.29 14.07
CA LYS A 14 4.10 1.86 14.93
C LYS A 14 4.50 3.16 15.61
N ARG A 15 5.80 3.36 15.89
CA ARG A 15 6.33 4.60 16.45
C ARG A 15 6.55 5.70 15.40
N GLY A 16 6.31 5.42 14.12
CA GLY A 16 6.56 6.36 13.04
C GLY A 16 8.05 6.59 12.75
N GLU A 17 8.92 5.64 13.12
CA GLU A 17 10.36 5.78 12.85
C GLU A 17 10.61 5.83 11.34
N ARG A 18 11.29 6.89 10.88
CA ARG A 18 11.50 7.16 9.44
C ARG A 18 12.14 5.99 8.69
N SER A 19 13.14 5.34 9.28
CA SER A 19 13.82 4.18 8.69
C SER A 19 12.87 2.98 8.51
N ALA A 20 12.00 2.74 9.49
CA ALA A 20 11.01 1.68 9.42
C ALA A 20 9.92 1.97 8.38
N LEU A 21 9.43 3.22 8.31
CA LEU A 21 8.49 3.65 7.26
C LEU A 21 9.08 3.48 5.86
N GLU A 22 10.35 3.85 5.69
CA GLU A 22 11.07 3.69 4.41
C GLU A 22 11.23 2.22 4.03
N GLU A 23 11.59 1.35 4.97
CA GLU A 23 11.73 -0.08 4.74
C GLU A 23 10.39 -0.73 4.34
N VAL A 24 9.31 -0.38 5.04
CA VAL A 24 7.94 -0.82 4.72
C VAL A 24 7.52 -0.32 3.34
N TYR A 25 7.76 0.96 3.04
CA TYR A 25 7.45 1.54 1.73
C TYR A 25 8.18 0.77 0.61
N ARG A 26 9.51 0.60 0.71
CA ARG A 26 10.32 -0.09 -0.30
C ARG A 26 9.86 -1.53 -0.51
N HIS A 27 9.47 -2.23 0.56
CA HIS A 27 9.00 -3.60 0.48
C HIS A 27 7.66 -3.72 -0.26
N TYR A 28 6.69 -2.87 0.07
CA TYR A 28 5.31 -3.01 -0.44
C TYR A 28 5.04 -2.21 -1.72
N ALA A 29 5.81 -1.15 -2.02
CA ALA A 29 5.53 -0.26 -3.14
C ALA A 29 5.44 -0.96 -4.50
N PRO A 30 6.33 -1.92 -4.86
CA PRO A 30 6.19 -2.64 -6.13
C PRO A 30 4.89 -3.43 -6.24
N GLY A 31 4.46 -4.07 -5.15
CA GLY A 31 3.22 -4.83 -5.08
C GLY A 31 1.99 -3.95 -5.21
N VAL A 32 1.93 -2.85 -4.44
CA VAL A 32 0.84 -1.87 -4.51
C VAL A 32 0.75 -1.23 -5.89
N THR A 33 1.89 -0.83 -6.46
CA THR A 33 1.94 -0.24 -7.82
C THR A 33 1.39 -1.22 -8.86
N SER A 34 1.82 -2.49 -8.80
CA SER A 34 1.34 -3.53 -9.71
C SER A 34 -0.16 -3.77 -9.57
N PHE A 35 -0.66 -3.78 -8.34
CA PHE A 35 -2.08 -3.98 -8.03
C PHE A 35 -2.96 -2.84 -8.58
N LEU A 36 -2.56 -1.59 -8.33
CA LEU A 36 -3.28 -0.41 -8.84
C LEU A 36 -3.21 -0.28 -10.36
N ARG A 37 -2.07 -0.63 -10.97
CA ARG A 37 -1.91 -0.60 -12.42
C ARG A 37 -2.80 -1.63 -13.13
N LYS A 38 -2.92 -2.83 -12.57
CA LYS A 38 -3.76 -3.91 -13.14
C LYS A 38 -5.24 -3.70 -12.87
N GLY A 39 -5.58 -2.99 -11.80
CA GLY A 39 -6.94 -2.94 -11.29
C GLY A 39 -7.27 -4.20 -10.50
N PHE A 40 -8.41 -4.17 -9.83
CA PHE A 40 -8.82 -5.24 -8.95
C PHE A 40 -10.33 -5.29 -8.79
N THR A 41 -10.83 -6.46 -8.41
CA THR A 41 -12.20 -6.61 -7.94
C THR A 41 -12.19 -6.84 -6.44
N PHE A 42 -13.22 -6.35 -5.76
CA PHE A 42 -13.43 -6.63 -4.36
C PHE A 42 -14.93 -6.74 -4.07
N ARG A 43 -15.27 -7.44 -2.99
CA ARG A 43 -16.65 -7.53 -2.52
C ARG A 43 -16.88 -6.49 -1.44
N SER A 44 -18.03 -5.83 -1.48
CA SER A 44 -18.49 -4.97 -0.40
C SER A 44 -19.99 -5.18 -0.21
N GLY A 45 -20.39 -5.56 1.00
CA GLY A 45 -21.76 -5.99 1.28
C GLY A 45 -22.20 -7.17 0.37
N LYS A 46 -23.29 -6.99 -0.36
CA LYS A 46 -23.83 -7.99 -1.31
C LYS A 46 -23.31 -7.82 -2.75
N GLY A 47 -22.49 -6.81 -3.02
CA GLY A 47 -22.03 -6.47 -4.38
C GLY A 47 -20.58 -6.87 -4.66
N GLN A 48 -20.27 -7.12 -5.93
CA GLN A 48 -18.90 -7.19 -6.45
C GLN A 48 -18.59 -5.89 -7.19
N PHE A 49 -17.50 -5.24 -6.81
CA PHE A 49 -17.04 -3.99 -7.39
C PHE A 49 -15.78 -4.24 -8.20
N PHE A 50 -15.63 -3.48 -9.28
CA PHE A 50 -14.43 -3.48 -10.11
C PHE A 50 -13.83 -2.10 -10.17
N VAL A 51 -12.53 -2.02 -9.89
CA VAL A 51 -11.72 -0.83 -10.08
C VAL A 51 -10.82 -1.08 -11.28
N LYS A 52 -11.00 -0.26 -12.32
CA LYS A 52 -10.15 -0.31 -13.50
C LYS A 52 -8.73 0.07 -13.13
N GLY A 53 -7.76 -0.61 -13.72
CA GLY A 53 -6.34 -0.30 -13.55
C GLY A 53 -5.98 1.10 -14.03
N ILE A 54 -5.05 1.74 -13.32
CA ILE A 54 -4.57 3.09 -13.63
C ILE A 54 -3.42 2.98 -14.64
N LEU A 55 -3.62 3.52 -15.84
CA LEU A 55 -2.64 3.44 -16.93
C LEU A 55 -1.74 4.68 -17.02
N ASP A 56 -2.27 5.84 -16.64
CA ASP A 56 -1.47 7.07 -16.61
C ASP A 56 -0.40 6.98 -15.51
N PRO A 57 0.89 7.20 -15.83
CA PRO A 57 1.96 7.09 -14.84
C PRO A 57 1.88 8.11 -13.70
N SER A 58 1.38 9.32 -13.96
CA SER A 58 1.26 10.39 -12.96
C SER A 58 0.13 10.09 -11.97
N ASP A 59 -1.01 9.63 -12.48
CA ASP A 59 -2.13 9.20 -11.66
C ASP A 59 -1.77 7.96 -10.84
N LEU A 60 -1.05 7.00 -11.45
CA LEU A 60 -0.60 5.81 -10.75
C LEU A 60 0.35 6.18 -9.61
N LYS A 61 1.31 7.08 -9.86
CA LYS A 61 2.22 7.57 -8.81
C LYS A 61 1.46 8.24 -7.68
N SER A 62 0.50 9.12 -8.01
CA SER A 62 -0.33 9.81 -7.02
C SER A 62 -1.16 8.85 -6.17
N ALA A 63 -1.79 7.86 -6.80
CA ALA A 63 -2.58 6.84 -6.10
C ALA A 63 -1.72 5.98 -5.17
N VAL A 64 -0.51 5.59 -5.59
CA VAL A 64 0.44 4.86 -4.74
C VAL A 64 0.83 5.71 -3.53
N GLN A 65 1.16 6.99 -3.71
CA GLN A 65 1.48 7.88 -2.59
C GLN A 65 0.32 8.03 -1.62
N GLU A 66 -0.90 8.20 -2.11
CA GLU A 66 -2.09 8.32 -1.25
C GLU A 66 -2.36 7.05 -0.45
N VAL A 67 -2.14 5.87 -1.03
CA VAL A 67 -2.26 4.59 -0.29
C VAL A 67 -1.28 4.55 0.87
N PHE A 68 0.00 4.85 0.63
CA PHE A 68 1.00 4.83 1.70
C PHE A 68 0.78 5.93 2.73
N ARG A 69 0.37 7.12 2.31
CA ARG A 69 0.00 8.22 3.21
C ARG A 69 -1.08 7.76 4.20
N ARG A 70 -2.18 7.19 3.69
CA ARG A 70 -3.26 6.65 4.54
C ARG A 70 -2.80 5.49 5.42
N ALA A 71 -1.98 4.59 4.88
CA ALA A 71 -1.50 3.43 5.62
C ALA A 71 -0.53 3.79 6.75
N PHE A 72 0.17 4.92 6.66
CA PHE A 72 1.14 5.37 7.66
C PHE A 72 0.54 6.35 8.68
N GLU A 73 -0.58 6.98 8.35
CA GLU A 73 -1.34 7.86 9.26
C GLU A 73 -2.42 7.13 10.08
N ALA A 74 -2.76 5.89 9.72
CA ALA A 74 -3.77 5.07 10.39
C ALA A 74 -3.24 4.37 11.65
#